data_AF-A0AA92IEM4-F1
#
_entry.id   AF-A0AA92IEM4-F1
#
_cell.length_a   1.000
_cell.length_b   1.000
_cell.length_c   1.000
_cell.angle_alpha   90.00
_cell.angle_beta   90.00
_cell.angle_gamma   90.00
#
_symmetry.space_group_name_H-M   'P 1'
#
loop_
_entity.id
_entity.type
_entity.pdbx_description
1 polymer ?
#
loop_
_entity_poly.entity_id
_entity_poly.type
_entity_poly.pdbx_seq_one_letter_code
_entity_poly.pdbx_strand_id
1 'polypeptide(L)'
;MNQPDSLKDILKRLSDGMRSGKFVSFRVSIKARNNVGRTEEVSIEGERSESDHWDYHFPRNPDSTTESAEVLRRRLAQIDQSVRNYLVENGLEDDWNNAGADERIEEDVLSDRSIDDYLSSSDLPRLAFSRSGYDAHFAAPTLAIACAKAGAVALDRNDLGYASYCADLGLCWIHEKMLIPNPGDRYKARAGMGGDGKALNYEPVKDKVAELLETLAPSEGWGSLEKAIGKIAEELAAKYSKLTKECKLKSEDLSGTIRRWIRKDPARFPCRIKPRA
;
A
#
# COMPACT_ATOMS: atom_id res chain seq x y z
N MET A 1 41.42 4.91 -23.45
CA MET A 1 40.85 5.08 -22.09
C MET A 1 39.36 4.90 -22.23
N ASN A 2 38.83 3.73 -21.82
CA ASN A 2 37.40 3.45 -21.90
C ASN A 2 36.68 4.36 -20.90
N GLN A 3 35.58 4.99 -21.31
CA GLN A 3 34.68 5.70 -20.40
C GLN A 3 34.32 4.79 -19.22
N PRO A 4 34.19 5.32 -17.99
CA PRO A 4 33.64 4.54 -16.90
C PRO A 4 32.22 4.11 -17.32
N ASP A 5 31.99 2.80 -17.35
CA ASP A 5 30.65 2.23 -17.53
C ASP A 5 29.73 2.92 -16.52
N SER A 6 28.54 3.35 -16.97
CA SER A 6 27.60 3.97 -16.05
C SER A 6 27.28 2.97 -14.92
N LEU A 7 26.97 3.45 -13.71
CA LEU A 7 26.59 2.56 -12.61
C LEU A 7 25.46 1.60 -13.02
N LYS A 8 24.56 2.06 -13.89
CA LYS A 8 23.49 1.26 -14.48
C LYS A 8 24.02 0.11 -15.33
N ASP A 9 25.05 0.33 -16.15
CA ASP A 9 25.66 -0.70 -17.00
C ASP A 9 26.45 -1.72 -16.17
N ILE A 10 27.13 -1.25 -15.11
CA ILE A 10 27.82 -2.11 -14.14
C ILE A 10 26.82 -3.02 -13.43
N LEU A 11 25.74 -2.45 -12.88
CA LEU A 11 24.68 -3.20 -12.19
C LEU A 11 23.98 -4.17 -13.13
N LYS A 12 23.74 -3.77 -14.39
CA LYS A 12 23.14 -4.65 -15.39
C LYS A 12 24.04 -5.84 -15.71
N ARG A 13 25.34 -5.63 -15.94
CA ARG A 13 26.30 -6.73 -16.18
C ARG A 13 26.41 -7.65 -14.98
N LEU A 14 26.40 -7.10 -13.75
CA LEU A 14 26.38 -7.89 -12.54
C LEU A 14 25.11 -8.76 -12.48
N SER A 15 23.93 -8.17 -12.73
CA SER A 15 22.64 -8.87 -12.74
C SER A 15 22.56 -9.96 -13.82
N ASP A 16 22.92 -9.64 -15.06
CA ASP A 16 22.95 -10.59 -16.17
C ASP A 16 23.93 -11.74 -15.88
N GLY A 17 25.06 -11.40 -15.28
CA GLY A 17 26.05 -12.32 -14.76
C GLY A 17 25.50 -13.31 -13.75
N MET A 18 24.90 -12.79 -12.67
CA MET A 18 24.34 -13.61 -11.59
C MET A 18 23.25 -14.56 -12.09
N ARG A 19 22.48 -14.15 -13.11
CA ARG A 19 21.43 -14.97 -13.75
C ARG A 19 21.96 -16.02 -14.74
N SER A 20 23.15 -15.81 -15.30
CA SER A 20 23.65 -16.62 -16.42
C SER A 20 24.19 -18.01 -16.04
N GLY A 21 24.35 -18.32 -14.75
CA GLY A 21 25.01 -19.56 -14.30
C GLY A 21 26.53 -19.56 -14.44
N LYS A 22 27.12 -18.54 -15.08
CA LYS A 22 28.57 -18.50 -15.38
C LYS A 22 29.42 -18.00 -14.23
N PHE A 23 28.85 -17.27 -13.29
CA PHE A 23 29.55 -16.77 -12.11
C PHE A 23 29.23 -17.64 -10.91
N VAL A 24 30.28 -18.00 -10.17
CA VAL A 24 30.21 -18.82 -8.95
C VAL A 24 30.44 -18.00 -7.67
N SER A 25 30.99 -16.79 -7.80
CA SER A 25 31.16 -15.84 -6.69
C SER A 25 31.13 -14.39 -7.19
N PHE A 26 30.77 -13.45 -6.31
CA PHE A 26 30.87 -12.02 -6.53
C PHE A 26 31.32 -11.27 -5.28
N ARG A 27 31.91 -10.08 -5.49
CA ARG A 27 32.16 -9.08 -4.45
C ARG A 27 31.81 -7.70 -4.98
N VAL A 28 30.96 -6.97 -4.26
CA VAL A 28 30.56 -5.59 -4.57
C VAL A 28 30.97 -4.69 -3.42
N SER A 29 31.95 -3.80 -3.65
CA SER A 29 32.37 -2.81 -2.67
C SER A 29 31.87 -1.41 -3.05
N ILE A 30 31.19 -0.76 -2.12
CA ILE A 30 30.71 0.62 -2.24
C ILE A 30 31.43 1.48 -1.21
N LYS A 31 32.14 2.51 -1.68
CA LYS A 31 32.74 3.54 -0.83
C LYS A 31 31.86 4.78 -0.84
N ALA A 32 31.27 5.11 0.30
CA ALA A 32 30.41 6.27 0.47
C ALA A 32 31.00 7.22 1.53
N ARG A 33 30.78 8.53 1.37
CA ARG A 33 31.06 9.47 2.46
C ARG A 33 29.88 9.48 3.42
N ASN A 34 30.16 9.28 4.70
CA ASN A 34 29.18 9.45 5.75
C ASN A 34 28.92 10.94 6.04
N ASN A 35 27.94 11.23 6.91
CA ASN A 35 27.52 12.58 7.28
C ASN A 35 28.62 13.39 8.02
N VAL A 36 29.71 12.74 8.43
CA VAL A 36 30.86 13.34 9.11
C VAL A 36 32.06 13.50 8.14
N GLY A 37 31.87 13.23 6.85
CA GLY A 37 32.88 13.37 5.80
C GLY A 37 33.91 12.24 5.76
N ARG A 38 33.79 11.21 6.60
CA ARG A 38 34.64 10.00 6.53
C ARG A 38 34.14 9.08 5.41
N THR A 39 35.07 8.41 4.75
CA THR A 39 34.74 7.41 3.73
C THR A 39 34.55 6.07 4.43
N GLU A 40 33.37 5.48 4.28
CA GLU A 40 33.04 4.13 4.74
C GLU A 40 32.93 3.22 3.51
N GLU A 41 33.53 2.03 3.61
CA GLU A 41 33.43 0.98 2.61
C GLU A 41 32.49 -0.10 3.12
N VAL A 42 31.50 -0.45 2.31
CA VAL A 42 30.60 -1.58 2.55
C VAL A 42 30.79 -2.56 1.40
N SER A 43 31.16 -3.80 1.71
CA SER A 43 31.42 -4.85 0.71
C SER A 43 30.49 -6.04 0.89
N ILE A 44 29.66 -6.34 -0.12
CA ILE A 44 28.82 -7.54 -0.16
C ILE A 44 29.58 -8.61 -0.91
N GLU A 45 29.60 -9.81 -0.35
CA GLU A 45 30.18 -11.00 -0.97
C GLU A 45 29.08 -12.06 -1.09
N GLY A 46 29.12 -12.81 -2.20
CA GLY A 46 28.18 -13.87 -2.45
C GLY A 46 28.83 -15.01 -3.21
N GLU A 47 28.43 -16.24 -2.88
CA GLU A 47 28.85 -17.46 -3.55
C GLU A 47 27.63 -18.23 -4.03
N ARG A 48 27.81 -19.04 -5.07
CA ARG A 48 26.73 -19.87 -5.61
C ARG A 48 26.73 -21.22 -4.91
N SER A 49 25.62 -21.54 -4.25
CA SER A 49 25.36 -22.82 -3.60
C SER A 49 25.36 -23.98 -4.62
N GLU A 50 25.55 -25.20 -4.13
CA GLU A 50 25.41 -26.43 -4.92
C GLU A 50 24.01 -26.60 -5.54
N SER A 51 23.01 -25.92 -4.98
CA SER A 51 21.63 -25.87 -5.47
C SER A 51 21.34 -24.76 -6.48
N ASP A 52 22.37 -24.11 -7.01
CA ASP A 52 22.28 -23.07 -8.05
C ASP A 52 21.65 -21.73 -7.59
N HIS A 53 21.48 -21.56 -6.27
CA HIS A 53 21.08 -20.32 -5.61
C HIS A 53 22.31 -19.52 -5.15
N TRP A 54 22.16 -18.21 -4.96
CA TRP A 54 23.23 -17.36 -4.44
C TRP A 54 23.14 -17.25 -2.91
N ASP A 55 24.16 -17.73 -2.22
CA ASP A 55 24.38 -17.50 -0.79
C ASP A 55 25.17 -16.20 -0.64
N TYR A 56 24.49 -15.12 -0.29
CA TYR A 56 25.12 -13.83 0.01
C TYR A 56 24.45 -13.20 1.21
N HIS A 57 25.22 -12.44 1.99
CA HIS A 57 24.69 -11.65 3.09
C HIS A 57 25.28 -10.25 3.02
N PHE A 58 24.48 -9.24 3.37
CA PHE A 58 25.04 -7.90 3.54
C PHE A 58 26.09 -7.92 4.67
N PRO A 59 27.25 -7.27 4.47
CA PRO A 59 28.32 -7.30 5.45
C PRO A 59 27.83 -6.71 6.76
N ARG A 60 28.07 -7.45 7.84
CA ARG A 60 27.95 -6.94 9.20
C ARG A 60 28.94 -5.80 9.41
N ASN A 61 28.58 -4.90 10.32
CA ASN A 61 29.55 -3.96 10.85
C ASN A 61 30.67 -4.77 11.53
N PRO A 62 31.96 -4.66 11.11
CA PRO A 62 33.04 -5.50 11.63
C PRO A 62 33.28 -5.32 13.14
N ASP A 63 32.77 -4.23 13.74
CA ASP A 63 32.78 -3.97 15.18
C ASP A 63 31.64 -4.68 15.95
N SER A 64 30.74 -5.40 15.27
CA SER A 64 29.66 -6.14 15.93
C SER A 64 30.21 -7.39 16.61
N THR A 65 30.33 -7.33 17.93
CA THR A 65 30.58 -8.52 18.75
C THR A 65 29.40 -9.48 18.61
N THR A 66 29.68 -10.78 18.46
CA THR A 66 28.63 -11.80 18.41
C THR A 66 27.80 -11.74 19.68
N GLU A 67 26.57 -11.26 19.56
CA GLU A 67 25.64 -11.15 20.67
C GLU A 67 25.29 -12.52 21.24
N SER A 68 24.96 -12.56 22.54
CA SER A 68 24.50 -13.81 23.16
C SER A 68 23.13 -14.22 22.63
N ALA A 69 22.83 -15.52 22.69
CA ALA A 69 21.55 -16.06 22.26
C ALA A 69 20.36 -15.41 22.99
N GLU A 70 20.52 -15.06 24.28
CA GLU A 70 19.47 -14.39 25.06
C GLU A 70 19.22 -12.96 24.59
N VAL A 71 20.28 -12.23 24.21
CA VAL A 71 20.15 -10.88 23.67
C VAL A 71 19.42 -10.94 22.33
N LEU A 72 19.82 -11.86 21.46
CA LEU A 72 19.18 -12.07 20.16
C LEU A 72 17.71 -12.44 20.29
N ARG A 73 17.38 -13.39 21.17
CA ARG A 73 15.99 -13.78 21.46
C ARG A 73 15.15 -12.58 21.88
N ARG A 74 15.70 -11.68 22.71
CA ARG A 74 15.02 -10.46 23.14
C ARG A 74 14.82 -9.47 21.99
N ARG A 75 15.83 -9.26 21.14
CA ARG A 75 15.75 -8.35 19.99
C ARG A 75 14.70 -8.84 18.98
N LEU A 76 14.69 -10.13 18.67
CA LEU A 76 13.70 -10.75 17.77
C LEU A 76 12.28 -10.64 18.31
N ALA A 77 12.08 -10.92 19.61
CA ALA A 77 10.78 -10.75 20.27
C ALA A 77 10.33 -9.28 20.29
N GLN A 78 11.26 -8.34 20.47
CA GLN A 78 10.96 -6.90 20.41
C GLN A 78 10.45 -6.49 19.03
N ILE A 79 11.02 -7.03 17.95
CA ILE A 79 10.57 -6.74 16.58
C ILE A 79 9.12 -7.17 16.39
N ASP A 80 8.80 -8.42 16.77
CA ASP A 80 7.41 -8.91 16.71
C ASP A 80 6.48 -8.01 17.52
N GLN A 81 6.82 -7.74 18.79
CA GLN A 81 6.00 -6.91 19.66
C GLN A 81 5.81 -5.48 19.12
N SER A 82 6.84 -4.87 18.53
CA SER A 82 6.74 -3.55 17.91
C SER A 82 5.78 -3.55 16.73
N VAL A 83 5.76 -4.60 15.91
CA VAL A 83 4.78 -4.76 14.84
C VAL A 83 3.38 -4.92 15.42
N ARG A 84 3.19 -5.79 16.43
CA ARG A 84 1.88 -5.97 17.08
C ARG A 84 1.34 -4.66 17.65
N ASN A 85 2.18 -3.89 18.34
CA ASN A 85 1.81 -2.57 18.85
C ASN A 85 1.38 -1.63 17.73
N TYR A 86 2.15 -1.56 16.63
CA TYR A 86 1.80 -0.75 15.47
C TYR A 86 0.44 -1.16 14.86
N LEU A 87 0.16 -2.45 14.75
CA LEU A 87 -1.12 -2.93 14.22
C LEU A 87 -2.29 -2.52 15.12
N VAL A 88 -2.17 -2.69 16.44
CA VAL A 88 -3.17 -2.28 17.44
C VAL A 88 -3.40 -0.77 17.38
N GLU A 89 -2.32 0.02 17.46
CA GLU A 89 -2.37 1.48 17.48
C GLU A 89 -3.06 2.07 16.25
N ASN A 90 -2.99 1.37 15.11
CA ASN A 90 -3.56 1.81 13.84
C ASN A 90 -4.85 1.08 13.45
N GLY A 91 -5.38 0.20 14.31
CA GLY A 91 -6.61 -0.56 14.07
C GLY A 91 -6.53 -1.51 12.86
N LEU A 92 -5.38 -2.14 12.66
CA LEU A 92 -5.09 -3.00 11.51
C LEU A 92 -5.09 -4.51 11.83
N GLU A 93 -5.31 -4.89 13.09
CA GLU A 93 -5.25 -6.29 13.53
C GLU A 93 -6.22 -7.20 12.76
N ASP A 94 -7.47 -6.75 12.58
CA ASP A 94 -8.48 -7.54 11.86
C ASP A 94 -8.08 -7.75 10.40
N ASP A 95 -7.58 -6.71 9.73
CA ASP A 95 -7.13 -6.78 8.34
C ASP A 95 -5.91 -7.70 8.19
N TRP A 96 -4.97 -7.63 9.13
CA TRP A 96 -3.79 -8.51 9.20
C TRP A 96 -4.19 -9.98 9.36
N ASN A 97 -5.08 -10.26 10.31
CA ASN A 97 -5.55 -11.62 10.61
C ASN A 97 -6.41 -12.18 9.46
N ASN A 98 -7.31 -11.39 8.89
CA ASN A 98 -8.14 -11.79 7.75
C ASN A 98 -7.30 -12.10 6.50
N ALA A 99 -6.16 -11.43 6.35
CA ALA A 99 -5.22 -11.71 5.28
C ALA A 99 -4.43 -13.02 5.50
N GLY A 100 -4.46 -13.61 6.70
CA GLY A 100 -3.61 -14.75 7.06
C GLY A 100 -2.13 -14.38 6.96
N ALA A 101 -1.77 -13.16 7.36
CA ALA A 101 -0.45 -12.61 7.10
C ALA A 101 0.65 -13.40 7.83
N ASP A 102 0.41 -13.81 9.08
CA ASP A 102 1.39 -14.58 9.85
C ASP A 102 1.64 -15.97 9.25
N GLU A 103 0.59 -16.66 8.79
CA GLU A 103 0.70 -17.96 8.13
C GLU A 103 1.44 -17.85 6.81
N ARG A 104 1.12 -16.85 5.98
CA ARG A 104 1.81 -16.64 4.70
C ARG A 104 3.28 -16.30 4.89
N ILE A 105 3.61 -15.45 5.85
CA ILE A 105 5.02 -15.12 6.14
C ILE A 105 5.75 -16.39 6.58
N GLU A 106 5.11 -17.23 7.41
CA GLU A 106 5.72 -18.47 7.84
C GLU A 106 5.94 -19.46 6.70
N GLU A 107 4.94 -19.67 5.85
CA GLU A 107 5.07 -20.50 4.64
C GLU A 107 6.17 -19.99 3.72
N ASP A 108 6.16 -18.68 3.43
CA ASP A 108 7.13 -18.06 2.51
C ASP A 108 8.56 -18.13 3.08
N VAL A 109 8.76 -17.73 4.33
CA VAL A 109 10.09 -17.75 4.99
C VAL A 109 10.62 -19.17 5.17
N LEU A 110 9.76 -20.17 5.34
CA LEU A 110 10.19 -21.57 5.40
C LEU A 110 10.46 -22.16 4.00
N SER A 111 9.81 -21.61 2.97
CA SER A 111 10.03 -22.03 1.58
C SER A 111 11.27 -21.39 0.95
N ASP A 112 11.59 -20.14 1.34
CA ASP A 112 12.79 -19.43 0.94
C ASP A 112 13.98 -19.82 1.83
N ARG A 113 15.13 -20.12 1.22
CA ARG A 113 16.29 -20.61 1.97
C ARG A 113 16.99 -19.51 2.78
N SER A 114 16.81 -18.25 2.39
CA SER A 114 17.35 -17.08 3.07
C SER A 114 16.33 -15.93 3.13
N ILE A 115 16.47 -15.06 4.13
CA ILE A 115 15.66 -13.84 4.24
C ILE A 115 15.97 -12.88 3.09
N ASP A 116 17.19 -12.93 2.56
CA ASP A 116 17.63 -12.14 1.42
C ASP A 116 16.90 -12.52 0.13
N ASP A 117 16.63 -13.82 -0.07
CA ASP A 117 15.83 -14.32 -1.19
C ASP A 117 14.40 -13.81 -1.08
N TYR A 118 13.78 -13.92 0.09
CA TYR A 118 12.43 -13.42 0.34
C TYR A 118 12.32 -11.90 0.12
N LEU A 119 13.32 -11.14 0.58
CA LEU A 119 13.39 -9.70 0.35
C LEU A 119 13.56 -9.36 -1.14
N SER A 120 14.33 -10.15 -1.87
CA SER A 120 14.66 -9.88 -3.28
C SER A 120 13.57 -10.36 -4.25
N SER A 121 12.83 -11.40 -3.89
CA SER A 121 11.75 -11.99 -4.69
C SER A 121 10.42 -11.24 -4.51
N SER A 122 10.25 -10.54 -3.39
CA SER A 122 9.01 -9.83 -3.06
C SER A 122 9.01 -8.36 -3.50
N ASP A 123 7.83 -7.85 -3.83
CA ASP A 123 7.60 -6.42 -4.09
C ASP A 123 7.56 -5.58 -2.79
N LEU A 124 7.65 -6.24 -1.63
CA LEU A 124 7.46 -5.65 -0.32
C LEU A 124 8.48 -4.56 0.01
N PRO A 125 9.81 -4.71 -0.24
CA PRO A 125 10.75 -3.63 0.03
C PRO A 125 10.43 -2.38 -0.78
N ARG A 126 10.06 -2.54 -2.05
CA ARG A 126 9.67 -1.42 -2.93
C ARG A 126 8.43 -0.71 -2.38
N LEU A 127 7.43 -1.45 -1.91
CA LEU A 127 6.21 -0.89 -1.31
C LEU A 127 6.51 -0.17 0.02
N ALA A 128 7.36 -0.75 0.87
CA ALA A 128 7.79 -0.15 2.12
C ALA A 128 8.54 1.18 1.90
N PHE A 129 9.49 1.21 0.95
CA PHE A 129 10.24 2.43 0.63
C PHE A 129 9.42 3.50 -0.07
N SER A 130 8.64 3.11 -1.09
CA SER A 130 7.81 4.06 -1.84
C SER A 130 6.61 4.56 -1.03
N ARG A 131 6.22 3.81 0.01
CA ARG A 131 5.01 4.01 0.80
C ARG A 131 3.79 4.23 -0.10
N SER A 132 3.71 3.52 -1.22
CA SER A 132 2.71 3.74 -2.26
C SER A 132 1.83 2.51 -2.45
N GLY A 133 0.53 2.72 -2.62
CA GLY A 133 -0.46 1.64 -2.75
C GLY A 133 -1.18 1.32 -1.44
N TYR A 134 -2.40 0.79 -1.57
CA TYR A 134 -3.30 0.53 -0.44
C TYR A 134 -2.64 -0.29 0.65
N ASP A 135 -1.90 -1.34 0.30
CA ASP A 135 -1.30 -2.28 1.25
C ASP A 135 0.12 -1.90 1.70
N ALA A 136 0.62 -0.73 1.31
CA ALA A 136 1.98 -0.29 1.67
C ALA A 136 2.21 -0.25 3.18
N HIS A 137 1.14 -0.08 3.97
CA HIS A 137 1.19 -0.04 5.43
C HIS A 137 1.43 -1.40 6.09
N PHE A 138 1.28 -2.49 5.34
CA PHE A 138 1.65 -3.83 5.76
C PHE A 138 3.06 -4.23 5.31
N ALA A 139 3.62 -3.58 4.29
CA ALA A 139 4.89 -3.99 3.71
C ALA A 139 6.05 -4.02 4.72
N ALA A 140 6.31 -2.91 5.44
CA ALA A 140 7.39 -2.90 6.43
C ALA A 140 7.11 -3.84 7.63
N PRO A 141 5.89 -3.90 8.20
CA PRO A 141 5.53 -4.94 9.19
C PRO A 141 5.79 -6.37 8.73
N THR A 142 5.38 -6.74 7.50
CA THR A 142 5.59 -8.08 6.94
C THR A 142 7.08 -8.43 6.88
N LEU A 143 7.92 -7.51 6.40
CA LEU A 143 9.36 -7.72 6.33
C LEU A 143 10.01 -7.84 7.71
N ALA A 144 9.55 -7.06 8.68
CA ALA A 144 10.02 -7.12 10.06
C ALA A 144 9.71 -8.48 10.71
N ILE A 145 8.49 -8.98 10.56
CA ILE A 145 8.07 -10.30 11.07
C ILE A 145 8.83 -11.43 10.37
N ALA A 146 9.02 -11.33 9.05
CA ALA A 146 9.79 -12.30 8.29
C ALA A 146 11.23 -12.41 8.83
N CYS A 147 11.87 -11.26 9.08
CA CYS A 147 13.20 -11.22 9.70
C CYS A 147 13.19 -11.83 11.10
N ALA A 148 12.19 -11.51 11.93
CA ALA A 148 12.08 -12.06 13.28
C ALA A 148 11.94 -13.59 13.28
N LYS A 149 11.10 -14.15 12.39
CA LYS A 149 10.91 -15.59 12.21
C LYS A 149 12.17 -16.27 11.69
N ALA A 150 12.79 -15.74 10.63
CA ALA A 150 14.05 -16.28 10.09
C ALA A 150 15.17 -16.28 11.14
N GLY A 151 15.29 -15.19 11.91
CA GLY A 151 16.27 -15.07 12.98
C GLY A 151 16.01 -16.04 14.14
N ALA A 152 14.75 -16.33 14.46
CA ALA A 152 14.40 -17.33 15.47
C ALA A 152 14.80 -18.74 15.03
N VAL A 153 14.51 -19.11 13.77
CA VAL A 153 14.93 -20.39 13.20
C VAL A 153 16.47 -20.53 13.18
N ALA A 154 17.17 -19.45 12.86
CA ALA A 154 18.64 -19.41 12.91
C ALA A 154 19.17 -19.63 14.34
N LEU A 155 18.53 -18.99 15.32
CA LEU A 155 18.88 -19.11 16.73
C LEU A 155 18.69 -20.55 17.24
N ASP A 156 17.62 -21.22 16.83
CA ASP A 156 17.36 -22.63 17.18
C ASP A 156 18.40 -23.59 16.59
N ARG A 157 19.03 -23.20 15.47
CA ARG A 157 20.16 -23.91 14.84
C ARG A 157 21.53 -23.47 15.39
N ASN A 158 21.55 -22.61 16.41
CA ASN A 158 22.75 -22.01 16.99
C ASN A 158 23.59 -21.18 16.00
N ASP A 159 22.96 -20.64 14.96
CA ASP A 159 23.58 -19.68 14.03
C ASP A 159 23.38 -18.25 14.55
N LEU A 160 24.21 -17.88 15.52
CA LEU A 160 24.18 -16.54 16.13
C LEU A 160 24.53 -15.42 15.13
N GLY A 161 25.29 -15.74 14.09
CA GLY A 161 25.68 -14.79 13.06
C GLY A 161 24.47 -14.36 12.24
N TYR A 162 23.77 -15.34 11.68
CA TYR A 162 22.60 -15.12 10.86
C TYR A 162 21.39 -14.64 11.68
N ALA A 163 21.21 -15.12 12.93
CA ALA A 163 20.17 -14.62 13.83
C ALA A 163 20.32 -13.13 14.13
N SER A 164 21.55 -12.66 14.36
CA SER A 164 21.82 -11.24 14.58
C SER A 164 21.66 -10.39 13.33
N TYR A 165 22.07 -10.91 12.17
CA TYR A 165 21.81 -10.28 10.88
C TYR A 165 20.30 -10.04 10.65
N CYS A 166 19.49 -11.07 10.90
CA CYS A 166 18.03 -10.97 10.82
C CYS A 166 17.47 -9.94 11.83
N ALA A 167 18.01 -9.91 13.05
CA ALA A 167 17.60 -8.92 14.05
C ALA A 167 17.93 -7.47 13.61
N ASP A 168 19.11 -7.22 13.05
CA ASP A 168 19.50 -5.91 12.52
C ASP A 168 18.56 -5.46 11.39
N LEU A 169 18.28 -6.35 10.43
CA LEU A 169 17.34 -6.07 9.34
C LEU A 169 15.93 -5.81 9.84
N GLY A 170 15.40 -6.64 10.74
CA GLY A 170 14.05 -6.47 11.28
C GLY A 170 13.90 -5.15 12.04
N LEU A 171 14.93 -4.73 12.78
CA LEU A 171 14.95 -3.41 13.42
C LEU A 171 14.92 -2.26 12.41
N CYS A 172 15.57 -2.40 11.25
CA CYS A 172 15.47 -1.40 10.18
C CYS A 172 14.03 -1.24 9.69
N TRP A 173 13.29 -2.34 9.54
CA TRP A 173 11.92 -2.32 9.03
C TRP A 173 10.89 -1.75 10.01
N ILE A 174 11.13 -1.85 11.32
CA ILE A 174 10.27 -1.22 12.34
C ILE A 174 10.67 0.22 12.67
N HIS A 175 11.69 0.78 12.01
CA HIS A 175 12.08 2.18 12.22
C HIS A 175 10.90 3.12 11.88
N GLU A 176 10.76 4.23 12.59
CA GLU A 176 9.70 5.25 12.37
C GLU A 176 9.64 5.82 10.94
N LYS A 177 10.74 5.65 10.19
CA LYS A 177 10.88 6.07 8.79
C LYS A 177 10.45 4.97 7.80
N MET A 178 10.11 3.79 8.28
CA MET A 178 9.62 2.69 7.45
C MET A 178 8.15 2.44 7.71
N LEU A 179 7.72 2.53 8.97
CA LEU A 179 6.30 2.45 9.34
C LEU A 179 5.52 3.68 8.84
N ILE A 180 4.31 3.45 8.34
CA ILE A 180 3.44 4.51 7.85
C ILE A 180 2.54 4.97 9.00
N PRO A 181 2.67 6.22 9.49
CA PRO A 181 1.81 6.69 10.57
C PRO A 181 0.38 6.90 10.06
N ASN A 182 -0.62 6.50 10.88
CA ASN A 182 -2.05 6.69 10.63
C ASN A 182 -2.49 6.29 9.21
N PRO A 183 -2.32 5.01 8.82
CA PRO A 183 -2.61 4.55 7.46
C PRO A 183 -4.09 4.74 7.08
N GLY A 184 -5.01 4.68 8.05
CA GLY A 184 -6.43 4.97 7.83
C GLY A 184 -6.70 6.39 7.30
N ASP A 185 -5.87 7.37 7.64
CA ASP A 185 -6.08 8.77 7.22
C ASP A 185 -5.55 9.06 5.81
N ARG A 186 -4.55 8.29 5.35
CA ARG A 186 -3.97 8.43 4.01
C ARG A 186 -5.01 8.32 2.90
N TYR A 187 -6.00 7.45 3.07
CA TYR A 187 -7.03 7.23 2.07
C TYR A 187 -8.33 7.96 2.38
N LYS A 188 -8.58 8.41 3.61
CA LYS A 188 -9.72 9.29 3.92
C LYS A 188 -9.66 10.60 3.13
N ALA A 189 -8.50 11.24 3.04
CA ALA A 189 -8.36 12.48 2.25
C ALA A 189 -8.62 12.24 0.75
N ARG A 190 -8.17 11.11 0.20
CA ARG A 190 -8.38 10.74 -1.20
C ARG A 190 -9.82 10.27 -1.48
N ALA A 191 -10.43 9.53 -0.55
CA ALA A 191 -11.82 9.13 -0.61
C ALA A 191 -12.77 10.34 -0.48
N GLY A 192 -12.43 11.30 0.38
CA GLY A 192 -13.09 12.60 0.51
C GLY A 192 -13.03 13.39 -0.80
N MET A 193 -11.84 13.56 -1.40
CA MET A 193 -11.72 14.22 -2.70
C MET A 193 -12.44 13.48 -3.84
N GLY A 194 -12.51 12.15 -3.81
CA GLY A 194 -13.25 11.36 -4.79
C GLY A 194 -14.77 11.47 -4.63
N GLY A 195 -15.27 11.50 -3.40
CA GLY A 195 -16.69 11.65 -3.06
C GLY A 195 -17.19 13.08 -3.27
N ASP A 196 -16.47 14.06 -2.75
CA ASP A 196 -16.79 15.49 -2.85
C ASP A 196 -16.57 16.01 -4.28
N GLY A 197 -15.54 15.53 -4.97
CA GLY A 197 -15.33 15.82 -6.40
C GLY A 197 -16.45 15.24 -7.28
N LYS A 198 -17.00 14.07 -6.95
CA LYS A 198 -18.21 13.55 -7.62
C LYS A 198 -19.44 14.38 -7.26
N ALA A 199 -19.60 14.78 -6.00
CA ALA A 199 -20.73 15.60 -5.56
C ALA A 199 -20.77 16.98 -6.23
N LEU A 200 -19.60 17.62 -6.40
CA LEU A 200 -19.45 18.89 -7.12
C LEU A 200 -19.73 18.76 -8.62
N ASN A 201 -19.28 17.66 -9.25
CA ASN A 201 -19.57 17.41 -10.67
C ASN A 201 -21.06 17.29 -10.98
N TYR A 202 -21.89 16.93 -10.00
CA TYR A 202 -23.34 16.82 -10.17
C TYR A 202 -24.10 18.13 -9.95
N GLU A 203 -23.46 19.21 -9.50
CA GLU A 203 -24.13 20.49 -9.24
C GLU A 203 -24.90 21.03 -10.46
N PRO A 204 -24.33 21.04 -11.69
CA PRO A 204 -25.08 21.46 -12.87
C PRO A 204 -26.31 20.61 -13.16
N VAL A 205 -26.25 19.31 -12.85
CA VAL A 205 -27.39 18.39 -13.01
C VAL A 205 -28.44 18.64 -11.92
N LYS A 206 -28.02 18.89 -10.68
CA LYS A 206 -28.93 19.24 -9.58
C LYS A 206 -29.67 20.55 -9.86
N ASP A 207 -28.97 21.56 -10.36
CA ASP A 207 -29.61 22.82 -10.77
C ASP A 207 -30.65 22.57 -11.86
N LYS A 208 -30.30 21.72 -12.83
CA LYS A 208 -31.25 21.34 -13.88
C LYS A 208 -32.44 20.54 -13.36
N VAL A 209 -32.25 19.67 -12.38
CA VAL A 209 -33.34 18.94 -11.71
C VAL A 209 -34.27 19.92 -10.99
N ALA A 210 -33.74 20.89 -10.25
CA ALA A 210 -34.55 21.91 -9.58
C ALA A 210 -35.35 22.75 -10.60
N GLU A 211 -34.71 23.18 -11.68
CA GLU A 211 -35.38 23.89 -12.78
C GLU A 211 -36.50 23.04 -13.42
N LEU A 212 -36.25 21.75 -13.68
CA LEU A 212 -37.24 20.85 -14.29
C LEU A 212 -38.41 20.52 -13.33
N LEU A 213 -38.16 20.48 -12.01
CA LEU A 213 -39.22 20.31 -11.00
C LEU A 213 -40.24 21.46 -11.04
N GLU A 214 -39.78 22.67 -11.35
CA GLU A 214 -40.64 23.85 -11.43
C GLU A 214 -41.26 24.01 -12.83
N THR A 215 -40.44 23.92 -13.88
CA THR A 215 -40.87 24.20 -15.26
C THR A 215 -41.82 23.14 -15.84
N LEU A 216 -41.68 21.88 -15.44
CA LEU A 216 -42.57 20.80 -15.87
C LEU A 216 -43.75 20.56 -14.92
N ALA A 217 -43.83 21.31 -13.83
CA ALA A 217 -44.91 21.19 -12.87
C ALA A 217 -46.26 21.51 -13.53
N PRO A 218 -47.28 20.64 -13.40
CA PRO A 218 -48.64 21.00 -13.75
C PRO A 218 -49.12 22.22 -12.96
N SER A 219 -50.08 22.97 -13.49
CA SER A 219 -50.62 24.19 -12.84
C SER A 219 -51.13 23.91 -11.41
N GLU A 220 -51.75 22.74 -11.22
CA GLU A 220 -52.26 22.24 -9.93
C GLU A 220 -51.19 21.57 -9.04
N GLY A 221 -49.97 21.43 -9.55
CA GLY A 221 -48.88 20.68 -8.92
C GLY A 221 -48.79 19.22 -9.37
N TRP A 222 -47.75 18.54 -8.90
CA TRP A 222 -47.46 17.14 -9.16
C TRP A 222 -48.42 16.23 -8.38
N GLY A 223 -48.93 15.18 -9.04
CA GLY A 223 -49.81 14.20 -8.39
C GLY A 223 -49.12 13.33 -7.34
N SER A 224 -47.79 13.17 -7.43
CA SER A 224 -46.95 12.55 -6.41
C SER A 224 -45.48 12.88 -6.66
N LEU A 225 -44.65 12.73 -5.62
CA LEU A 225 -43.20 12.87 -5.74
C LEU A 225 -42.62 11.87 -6.76
N GLU A 226 -43.10 10.64 -6.77
CA GLU A 226 -42.66 9.59 -7.71
C GLU A 226 -42.97 9.94 -9.16
N LYS A 227 -44.14 10.55 -9.44
CA LYS A 227 -44.47 11.02 -10.78
C LYS A 227 -43.58 12.19 -11.23
N ALA A 228 -43.22 13.09 -10.30
CA ALA A 228 -42.28 14.16 -10.59
C ALA A 228 -40.88 13.60 -10.92
N ILE A 229 -40.37 12.72 -10.07
CA ILE A 229 -39.05 12.08 -10.23
C ILE A 229 -38.98 11.30 -11.55
N GLY A 230 -40.00 10.51 -11.88
CA GLY A 230 -40.05 9.74 -13.13
C GLY A 230 -39.99 10.65 -14.35
N LYS A 231 -40.83 11.68 -14.39
CA LYS A 231 -40.89 12.62 -15.52
C LYS A 231 -39.60 13.42 -15.71
N ILE A 232 -38.92 13.80 -14.62
CA ILE A 232 -37.64 14.50 -14.70
C ILE A 232 -36.53 13.56 -15.15
N ALA A 233 -36.51 12.32 -14.66
CA ALA A 233 -35.54 11.33 -15.11
C ALA A 233 -35.66 11.06 -16.61
N GLU A 234 -36.89 10.94 -17.12
CA GLU A 234 -37.16 10.82 -18.56
C GLU A 234 -36.69 12.06 -19.34
N GLU A 235 -36.99 13.27 -18.87
CA GLU A 235 -36.58 14.50 -19.54
C GLU A 235 -35.06 14.68 -19.55
N LEU A 236 -34.38 14.36 -18.44
CA LEU A 236 -32.92 14.38 -18.36
C LEU A 236 -32.29 13.36 -19.29
N ALA A 237 -32.84 12.15 -19.38
CA ALA A 237 -32.36 11.12 -20.30
C ALA A 237 -32.59 11.49 -21.77
N ALA A 238 -33.73 12.09 -22.09
CA ALA A 238 -34.10 12.41 -23.47
C ALA A 238 -33.40 13.66 -24.00
N LYS A 239 -33.39 14.76 -23.23
CA LYS A 239 -32.96 16.08 -23.70
C LYS A 239 -31.65 16.58 -23.11
N TYR A 240 -31.24 16.05 -21.96
CA TYR A 240 -30.03 16.49 -21.25
C TYR A 240 -29.00 15.37 -21.06
N SER A 241 -29.05 14.33 -21.90
CA SER A 241 -28.13 13.18 -21.82
C SER A 241 -26.66 13.60 -21.91
N LYS A 242 -26.33 14.62 -22.72
CA LYS A 242 -24.98 15.18 -22.82
C LYS A 242 -24.50 15.74 -21.47
N LEU A 243 -25.33 16.54 -20.81
CA LEU A 243 -25.03 17.11 -19.48
C LEU A 243 -24.81 15.99 -18.45
N THR A 244 -25.68 14.97 -18.43
CA THR A 244 -25.52 13.84 -17.49
C THR A 244 -24.23 13.05 -17.73
N LYS A 245 -23.82 12.86 -19.00
CA LYS A 245 -22.56 12.20 -19.38
C LYS A 245 -21.33 13.02 -19.01
N GLU A 246 -21.34 14.33 -19.28
CA GLU A 246 -20.26 15.25 -18.92
C GLU A 246 -20.04 15.30 -17.42
N CYS A 247 -21.12 15.27 -16.64
CA CYS A 247 -21.10 15.19 -15.19
C CYS A 247 -20.85 13.77 -14.64
N LYS A 248 -20.60 12.76 -15.50
CA LYS A 248 -20.34 11.36 -15.13
C LYS A 248 -21.46 10.71 -14.30
N LEU A 249 -22.70 11.14 -14.51
CA LEU A 249 -23.88 10.53 -13.92
C LEU A 249 -24.34 9.38 -14.83
N LYS A 250 -24.26 8.14 -14.32
CA LYS A 250 -24.72 6.96 -15.08
C LYS A 250 -26.24 6.98 -15.21
N SER A 251 -26.75 6.72 -16.42
CA SER A 251 -28.18 6.76 -16.74
C SER A 251 -29.01 5.63 -16.12
N GLU A 252 -28.34 4.60 -15.59
CA GLU A 252 -28.95 3.35 -15.12
C GLU A 252 -29.85 3.53 -13.88
N ASP A 253 -29.68 4.59 -13.09
CA ASP A 253 -30.55 4.92 -11.94
C ASP A 253 -30.68 6.44 -11.69
N LEU A 254 -31.17 7.18 -12.70
CA LEU A 254 -31.46 8.62 -12.55
C LEU A 254 -32.55 8.87 -11.50
N SER A 255 -33.62 8.07 -11.50
CA SER A 255 -34.74 8.24 -10.57
C SER A 255 -34.31 8.03 -9.11
N GLY A 256 -33.55 6.98 -8.80
CA GLY A 256 -33.05 6.73 -7.45
C GLY A 256 -32.03 7.77 -7.00
N THR A 257 -31.28 8.37 -7.93
CA THR A 257 -30.35 9.46 -7.64
C THR A 257 -31.11 10.76 -7.31
N ILE A 258 -32.09 11.15 -8.13
CA ILE A 258 -32.92 12.34 -7.90
C ILE A 258 -33.68 12.20 -6.58
N ARG A 259 -34.26 11.01 -6.30
CA ARG A 259 -34.94 10.73 -5.02
C ARG A 259 -34.02 10.99 -3.83
N ARG A 260 -32.77 10.54 -3.91
CA ARG A 260 -31.77 10.76 -2.86
C ARG A 260 -31.43 12.23 -2.67
N TRP A 261 -31.32 13.00 -3.75
CA TRP A 261 -31.06 14.45 -3.66
C TRP A 261 -32.22 15.21 -3.03
N ILE A 262 -33.46 14.96 -3.46
CA ILE A 262 -34.66 15.59 -2.88
C ILE A 262 -34.77 15.26 -1.38
N ARG A 263 -34.50 14.01 -0.98
CA ARG A 263 -34.51 13.60 0.43
C ARG A 263 -33.42 14.31 1.25
N LYS A 264 -32.24 14.52 0.67
CA LYS A 264 -31.10 15.12 1.37
C LYS A 264 -31.26 16.64 1.53
N ASP A 265 -31.83 17.31 0.55
CA ASP A 265 -31.99 18.76 0.52
C ASP A 265 -33.34 19.17 -0.10
N PRO A 266 -34.46 18.97 0.60
CA PRO A 266 -35.80 19.22 0.05
C PRO A 266 -36.04 20.71 -0.25
N ALA A 267 -35.32 21.63 0.40
CA ALA A 267 -35.45 23.07 0.16
C ALA A 267 -34.91 23.47 -1.22
N ARG A 268 -33.81 22.85 -1.67
CA ARG A 268 -33.24 23.06 -3.01
C ARG A 268 -34.10 22.48 -4.13
N PHE A 269 -34.91 21.47 -3.85
CA PHE A 269 -35.73 20.78 -4.84
C PHE A 269 -37.23 20.96 -4.53
N PRO A 270 -37.77 22.19 -4.68
CA PRO A 270 -39.15 22.48 -4.36
C PRO A 270 -40.09 21.69 -5.29
N CYS A 271 -40.72 20.66 -4.76
CA CYS A 271 -41.70 19.85 -5.49
C CYS A 271 -43.11 20.25 -5.02
N ARG A 272 -43.83 21.03 -5.84
CA ARG A 272 -45.22 21.41 -5.56
C ARG A 272 -46.15 20.20 -5.70
N ILE A 273 -46.43 19.50 -4.61
CA ILE A 273 -47.37 18.37 -4.61
C ILE A 273 -48.81 18.90 -4.53
N LYS A 274 -49.69 18.39 -5.41
CA LYS A 274 -51.12 18.72 -5.40
C LYS A 274 -51.74 18.34 -4.04
N PRO A 275 -52.50 19.23 -3.38
CA PRO A 275 -53.22 18.88 -2.16
C PRO A 275 -54.19 17.73 -2.43
N ARG A 276 -54.26 16.75 -1.53
CA ARG A 276 -55.30 15.72 -1.59
C ARG A 276 -56.64 16.40 -1.32
N ALA A 277 -57.59 16.22 -2.24
CA ALA A 277 -58.99 16.58 -2.05
C ALA A 277 -59.63 15.67 -1.00
#